data_AF-A0A950EK87-F1
#
_entry.id   AF-A0A950EK87-F1
#
_cell.length_a   1.000
_cell.length_b   1.000
_cell.length_c   1.000
_cell.angle_alpha   90.00
_cell.angle_beta   90.00
_cell.angle_gamma   90.00
#
_symmetry.space_group_name_H-M   'P 1'
#
loop_
_entity.id
_entity.type
_entity.pdbx_description
1 polymer ?
#
loop_
_entity_poly.entity_id
_entity_poly.type
_entity_poly.pdbx_seq_one_letter_code
_entity_poly.pdbx_strand_id
1 'polypeptide(L)'
;MSDDDRLIRAKRELRRSVWSLQPPQRFEVIFYNDQSIPMPGDLPRPADLASKDQLNTWLRLIEPDGETDPRSALALALSLRPDAVFLLSDGEFPKGTVEAIARLNPRKIPIHCVDLSGTGGDHLQRIACDSGGKYVFRPLTGP
;
A
#
# COMPACT_ATOMS: atom_id res chain seq x y z
N MET A 1 16.89 -8.84 7.99
CA MET A 1 15.49 -8.80 8.44
C MET A 1 14.80 -9.99 7.81
N SER A 2 14.08 -10.80 8.58
CA SER A 2 13.27 -11.88 8.00
C SER A 2 12.06 -11.28 7.26
N ASP A 3 11.45 -12.05 6.36
CA ASP A 3 10.23 -11.61 5.68
C ASP A 3 9.04 -11.47 6.65
N ASP A 4 9.03 -12.26 7.72
CA ASP A 4 8.08 -12.11 8.83
C ASP A 4 8.19 -10.75 9.51
N ASP A 5 9.41 -10.27 9.81
CA ASP A 5 9.62 -8.95 10.41
C ASP A 5 9.14 -7.82 9.50
N ARG A 6 9.35 -7.98 8.18
CA ARG A 6 8.90 -7.03 7.16
C ARG A 6 7.38 -6.98 7.08
N LEU A 7 6.71 -8.13 7.05
CA LEU A 7 5.25 -8.21 7.01
C LEU A 7 4.62 -7.66 8.30
N ILE A 8 5.17 -7.99 9.47
CA ILE A 8 4.70 -7.45 10.75
C ILE A 8 4.77 -5.92 10.75
N ARG A 9 5.87 -5.35 10.24
CA ARG A 9 6.03 -3.90 10.10
C ARG A 9 4.99 -3.30 9.15
N ALA A 10 4.79 -3.89 7.98
CA ALA A 10 3.80 -3.44 7.00
C ALA A 10 2.38 -3.46 7.61
N LYS A 11 1.99 -4.56 8.27
CA LYS A 11 0.69 -4.67 8.96
C LYS A 11 0.53 -3.63 10.06
N ARG A 12 1.57 -3.35 10.84
CA ARG A 12 1.54 -2.33 11.90
C ARG A 12 1.32 -0.92 11.34
N GLU A 13 2.08 -0.53 10.32
CA GLU A 13 1.94 0.79 9.70
C GLU A 13 0.61 0.92 8.96
N LEU A 14 0.15 -0.12 8.27
CA LEU A 14 -1.19 -0.16 7.66
C LEU A 14 -2.29 0.07 8.70
N ARG A 15 -2.24 -0.65 9.84
CA ARG A 15 -3.21 -0.47 10.93
C ARG A 15 -3.17 0.97 11.46
N ARG A 16 -1.98 1.55 11.67
CA ARG A 16 -1.85 2.95 12.08
C ARG A 16 -2.50 3.91 11.08
N SER A 17 -2.26 3.71 9.78
CA SER A 17 -2.84 4.54 8.71
C SER A 17 -4.36 4.41 8.62
N VAL A 18 -4.91 3.20 8.73
CA VAL A 18 -6.37 3.01 8.67
C VAL A 18 -7.04 3.53 9.94
N TRP A 19 -6.41 3.43 11.11
CA TRP A 19 -6.99 3.91 12.37
C TRP A 19 -7.07 5.43 12.46
N SER A 20 -6.21 6.16 11.75
CA SER A 20 -6.30 7.63 11.69
C SER A 20 -7.46 8.12 10.82
N LEU A 21 -8.00 7.30 9.92
CA LEU A 21 -9.17 7.64 9.12
C LEU A 21 -10.43 7.73 9.99
N GLN A 22 -11.30 8.68 9.67
CA GLN A 22 -12.60 8.88 10.32
C GLN A 22 -13.73 8.78 9.30
N PRO A 23 -14.92 8.27 9.66
CA PRO A 23 -16.09 8.39 8.81
C PRO A 23 -16.37 9.88 8.46
N PRO A 24 -16.80 10.20 7.23
CA PRO A 24 -17.23 9.30 6.16
C PRO A 24 -16.10 8.85 5.20
N GLN A 25 -14.82 9.04 5.55
CA GLN A 25 -13.71 8.57 4.70
C GLN A 25 -13.84 7.07 4.48
N ARG A 26 -13.53 6.62 3.26
CA ARG A 26 -13.60 5.20 2.86
C ARG A 26 -12.21 4.67 2.57
N PHE A 27 -12.00 3.38 2.81
CA PHE A 27 -10.73 2.71 2.54
C PHE A 27 -10.95 1.34 1.92
N GLU A 28 -9.96 0.90 1.16
CA GLU A 28 -9.80 -0.45 0.64
C GLU A 28 -8.32 -0.82 0.80
N VAL A 29 -8.03 -2.07 1.13
CA VAL A 29 -6.65 -2.56 1.30
C VAL A 29 -6.38 -3.66 0.31
N ILE A 30 -5.28 -3.55 -0.43
CA ILE A 30 -4.83 -4.56 -1.38
C ILE A 30 -3.41 -4.96 -0.97
N PHE A 31 -3.23 -6.21 -0.51
CA PHE A 31 -1.89 -6.79 -0.38
C PHE A 31 -1.37 -7.18 -1.74
N TYR A 32 -0.06 -7.16 -1.89
CA TYR A 32 0.59 -7.59 -3.10
C TYR A 32 1.92 -8.29 -2.83
N ASN A 33 2.20 -9.24 -3.69
CA ASN A 33 3.46 -9.93 -3.90
C ASN A 33 3.59 -10.14 -5.42
N ASP A 34 3.65 -11.39 -5.91
CA ASP A 34 3.44 -11.77 -7.31
C ASP A 34 1.95 -11.79 -7.70
N GLN A 35 1.06 -11.78 -6.69
CA GLN A 35 -0.39 -11.67 -6.81
C GLN A 35 -0.91 -10.41 -6.13
N SER A 36 -2.20 -10.09 -6.36
CA SER A 36 -2.89 -9.00 -5.69
C SER A 36 -4.06 -9.55 -4.89
N ILE A 37 -4.07 -9.31 -3.60
CA ILE A 37 -5.03 -9.87 -2.64
C ILE A 37 -5.81 -8.69 -2.04
N PRO A 38 -6.94 -8.28 -2.63
CA PRO A 38 -7.82 -7.27 -2.04
C PRO A 38 -8.45 -7.80 -0.75
N MET A 39 -8.77 -6.91 0.19
CA MET A 39 -9.57 -7.29 1.34
C MET A 39 -10.94 -7.77 0.86
N PRO A 40 -11.60 -8.72 1.57
CA PRO A 40 -12.86 -9.27 1.11
C PRO A 40 -13.88 -8.16 0.89
N GLY A 41 -14.41 -8.03 -0.33
CA GLY A 41 -15.25 -6.91 -0.78
C GLY A 41 -14.83 -6.39 -2.14
N ASP A 42 -15.73 -5.68 -2.82
CA ASP A 42 -15.45 -5.12 -4.16
C ASP A 42 -15.28 -3.60 -4.17
N LEU A 43 -15.60 -2.91 -3.07
CA LEU A 43 -15.65 -1.45 -2.99
C LEU A 43 -15.10 -0.94 -1.65
N PRO A 44 -14.43 0.25 -1.65
CA PRO A 44 -13.98 0.89 -0.42
C PRO A 44 -15.10 1.05 0.61
N ARG A 45 -14.81 0.86 1.89
CA ARG A 45 -15.81 0.89 2.97
C ARG A 45 -15.58 2.06 3.92
N PRO A 46 -16.62 2.60 4.57
CA PRO A 46 -16.44 3.64 5.59
C PRO A 46 -15.41 3.23 6.66
N ALA A 47 -14.59 4.17 7.12
CA ALA A 47 -13.61 3.97 8.18
C ALA A 47 -14.24 3.87 9.59
N ASP A 48 -15.36 3.16 9.71
CA ASP A 48 -16.04 2.87 10.97
C ASP A 48 -15.39 1.69 11.72
N LEU A 49 -15.83 1.48 12.96
CA LEU A 49 -15.24 0.45 13.82
C LEU A 49 -15.44 -0.96 13.23
N ALA A 50 -16.61 -1.23 12.65
CA ALA A 50 -16.92 -2.53 12.07
C ALA A 50 -16.00 -2.89 10.89
N SER A 51 -15.79 -1.95 9.97
CA SER A 51 -14.90 -2.15 8.81
C SER A 51 -13.44 -2.28 9.23
N LYS A 52 -13.02 -1.52 10.26
CA LYS A 52 -11.69 -1.63 10.87
C LYS A 52 -11.48 -3.00 11.52
N ASP A 53 -12.46 -3.54 12.23
CA ASP A 53 -12.37 -4.87 12.84
C ASP A 53 -12.33 -6.01 11.81
N GLN A 54 -13.08 -5.85 10.71
CA GLN A 54 -12.99 -6.76 9.55
C GLN A 54 -11.58 -6.75 8.95
N LEU A 55 -10.99 -5.56 8.74
CA LEU A 55 -9.60 -5.43 8.30
C LEU A 55 -8.64 -6.15 9.25
N ASN A 56 -8.74 -5.91 10.56
CA ASN A 56 -7.89 -6.60 11.56
C ASN A 56 -7.99 -8.12 11.47
N THR A 57 -9.19 -8.64 11.19
CA THR A 57 -9.43 -10.07 11.07
C THR A 57 -8.80 -10.66 9.83
N TRP A 58 -8.98 -10.00 8.69
CA TRP A 58 -8.36 -10.42 7.44
C TRP A 58 -6.82 -10.31 7.48
N LEU A 59 -6.26 -9.27 8.11
CA LEU A 59 -4.81 -9.11 8.25
C LEU A 59 -4.12 -10.27 8.97
N ARG A 60 -4.82 -11.01 9.84
CA ARG A 60 -4.26 -12.19 10.52
C ARG A 60 -4.07 -13.38 9.58
N LEU A 61 -4.74 -13.40 8.44
CA LEU A 61 -4.73 -14.49 7.46
C LEU A 61 -3.67 -14.29 6.36
N ILE A 62 -3.03 -13.13 6.30
CA ILE A 62 -2.01 -12.81 5.29
C ILE A 62 -0.65 -13.33 5.74
N GLU A 63 0.02 -14.10 4.89
CA GLU A 63 1.38 -14.61 5.09
C GLU A 63 2.32 -14.00 4.04
N PRO A 64 3.64 -13.88 4.32
CA PRO A 64 4.58 -13.39 3.33
C PRO A 64 4.90 -14.50 2.32
N ASP A 65 4.80 -14.20 1.02
CA ASP A 65 5.09 -15.15 -0.04
C ASP A 65 5.48 -14.41 -1.34
N GLY A 66 6.23 -15.07 -2.23
CA GLY A 66 6.47 -14.62 -3.60
C GLY A 66 7.45 -13.45 -3.81
N GLU A 67 7.52 -12.98 -5.06
CA GLU A 67 8.28 -11.79 -5.47
C GLU A 67 7.48 -10.49 -5.19
N THR A 68 8.10 -9.31 -5.35
CA THR A 68 7.45 -8.01 -5.08
C THR A 68 7.12 -7.28 -6.38
N ASP A 69 5.87 -7.35 -6.86
CA ASP A 69 5.41 -6.59 -8.02
C ASP A 69 4.12 -5.77 -7.73
N PRO A 70 4.23 -4.43 -7.60
CA PRO A 70 3.07 -3.60 -7.26
C PRO A 70 2.15 -3.31 -8.44
N ARG A 71 2.50 -3.70 -9.69
CA ARG A 71 1.80 -3.22 -10.90
C ARG A 71 0.33 -3.65 -10.93
N SER A 72 0.05 -4.92 -10.64
CA SER A 72 -1.32 -5.47 -10.64
C SER A 72 -2.17 -4.85 -9.53
N ALA A 73 -1.60 -4.68 -8.34
CA ALA A 73 -2.31 -4.11 -7.20
C ALA A 73 -2.60 -2.62 -7.40
N LEU A 74 -1.66 -1.86 -7.96
CA LEU A 74 -1.89 -0.46 -8.29
C LEU A 74 -2.88 -0.29 -9.44
N ALA A 75 -2.88 -1.17 -10.44
CA ALA A 75 -3.90 -1.16 -11.48
C ALA A 75 -5.31 -1.35 -10.88
N LEU A 76 -5.46 -2.31 -9.97
CA LEU A 76 -6.71 -2.53 -9.24
C LEU A 76 -7.09 -1.30 -8.38
N ALA A 77 -6.17 -0.80 -7.56
CA ALA A 77 -6.40 0.36 -6.70
C ALA A 77 -6.85 1.59 -7.49
N LEU A 78 -6.16 1.91 -8.60
CA LEU A 78 -6.47 3.06 -9.44
C LEU A 78 -7.80 2.90 -10.20
N SER A 79 -8.22 1.66 -10.49
CA SER A 79 -9.51 1.38 -11.13
C SER A 79 -10.71 1.77 -10.26
N LEU A 80 -10.55 1.72 -8.92
CA LEU A 80 -11.53 2.16 -7.94
C LEU A 80 -11.70 3.69 -7.88
N ARG A 81 -10.87 4.43 -8.63
CA ARG A 81 -10.84 5.91 -8.68
C ARG A 81 -10.78 6.57 -7.28
N PRO A 82 -9.82 6.19 -6.42
CA PRO A 82 -9.70 6.78 -5.09
C PRO A 82 -9.20 8.24 -5.17
N ASP A 83 -9.40 8.98 -4.10
CA ASP A 83 -8.82 10.32 -3.94
C ASP A 83 -7.30 10.28 -3.77
N ALA A 84 -6.76 9.20 -3.20
CA ALA A 84 -5.34 8.94 -3.03
C ALA A 84 -5.06 7.45 -2.83
N VAL A 85 -3.84 7.02 -3.15
CA VAL A 85 -3.31 5.67 -2.86
C VAL A 85 -2.15 5.79 -1.89
N PHE A 86 -2.06 4.89 -0.92
CA PHE A 86 -0.90 4.75 -0.03
C PHE A 86 -0.18 3.44 -0.33
N LEU A 87 1.01 3.53 -0.94
CA LEU A 87 1.87 2.40 -1.27
C LEU A 87 2.90 2.19 -0.15
N LEU A 88 2.77 1.09 0.59
CA LEU A 88 3.74 0.64 1.58
C LEU A 88 4.65 -0.40 0.90
N SER A 89 5.97 -0.19 0.93
CA SER A 89 6.92 -1.08 0.26
C SER A 89 8.35 -0.86 0.75
N ASP A 90 9.24 -1.81 0.49
CA ASP A 90 10.69 -1.61 0.56
C ASP A 90 11.26 -0.97 -0.72
N GLY A 91 10.45 -0.87 -1.79
CA GLY A 91 10.80 -0.21 -3.06
C GLY A 91 11.72 -1.02 -3.98
N GLU A 92 11.98 -2.28 -3.65
CA GLU A 92 12.73 -3.21 -4.50
C GLU A 92 11.80 -3.76 -5.60
N PHE A 93 11.74 -3.04 -6.72
CA PHE A 93 10.83 -3.35 -7.82
C PHE A 93 11.52 -3.82 -9.09
N PRO A 94 10.86 -4.66 -9.91
CA PRO A 94 11.32 -4.99 -11.24
C PRO A 94 11.55 -3.74 -12.10
N LYS A 95 12.51 -3.80 -13.02
CA LYS A 95 12.79 -2.71 -13.96
C LYS A 95 11.54 -2.33 -14.76
N GLY A 96 11.31 -1.03 -14.94
CA GLY A 96 10.17 -0.52 -15.70
C GLY A 96 8.89 -0.31 -14.87
N THR A 97 8.92 -0.66 -13.57
CA THR A 97 7.75 -0.56 -12.68
C THR A 97 7.28 0.89 -12.52
N VAL A 98 8.20 1.84 -12.31
CA VAL A 98 7.86 3.26 -12.17
C VAL A 98 7.16 3.78 -13.41
N GLU A 99 7.69 3.49 -14.59
CA GLU A 99 7.12 3.93 -15.87
C GLU A 99 5.77 3.25 -16.14
N ALA A 100 5.60 1.99 -15.74
CA ALA A 100 4.33 1.29 -15.83
C ALA A 100 3.27 1.92 -14.94
N ILE A 101 3.60 2.23 -13.68
CA ILE A 101 2.69 2.89 -12.74
C ILE A 101 2.26 4.27 -13.26
N ALA A 102 3.20 5.05 -13.81
CA ALA A 102 2.88 6.33 -14.42
C ALA A 102 1.87 6.20 -15.58
N ARG A 103 1.99 5.16 -16.42
CA ARG A 103 1.03 4.86 -17.50
C ARG A 103 -0.32 4.39 -16.98
N LEU A 104 -0.35 3.65 -15.86
CA LEU A 104 -1.59 3.20 -15.22
C LEU A 104 -2.37 4.35 -14.55
N ASN A 105 -1.72 5.48 -14.28
CA ASN A 105 -2.31 6.62 -13.57
C ASN A 105 -2.45 7.89 -14.42
N PRO A 106 -3.19 7.87 -15.55
CA PRO A 106 -3.36 9.04 -16.40
C PRO A 106 -4.16 10.16 -15.71
N ARG A 107 -4.96 9.83 -14.70
CA ARG A 107 -5.74 10.79 -13.90
C ARG A 107 -4.91 11.54 -12.85
N LYS A 108 -3.62 11.18 -12.69
CA LYS A 108 -2.74 11.77 -11.68
C LYS A 108 -3.33 11.70 -10.27
N ILE A 109 -3.94 10.56 -9.92
CA ILE A 109 -4.35 10.27 -8.55
C ILE A 109 -3.08 10.25 -7.67
N PRO A 110 -2.98 11.03 -6.59
CA PRO A 110 -1.80 11.04 -5.73
C PRO A 110 -1.48 9.66 -5.18
N ILE A 111 -0.23 9.19 -5.38
CA ILE A 111 0.29 7.97 -4.78
C ILE A 111 1.30 8.36 -3.70
N HIS A 112 0.91 8.26 -2.43
CA HIS A 112 1.80 8.45 -1.30
C HIS A 112 2.60 7.18 -1.06
N CYS A 113 3.93 7.29 -0.98
CA CYS A 113 4.81 6.14 -0.78
C CYS A 113 5.40 6.14 0.63
N VAL A 114 5.29 5.01 1.31
CA VAL A 114 5.85 4.77 2.65
C VAL A 114 6.95 3.72 2.51
N ASP A 115 8.19 4.15 2.65
CA ASP A 115 9.36 3.27 2.59
C ASP A 115 9.57 2.55 3.92
N LEU A 116 9.54 1.22 3.85
CA LEU A 116 9.71 0.27 4.94
C LEU A 116 11.10 -0.38 4.99
N SER A 117 12.07 -0.01 4.17
CA SER A 117 13.44 -0.55 4.24
C SER A 117 14.49 0.53 4.31
N GLY A 118 14.23 1.68 3.69
CA GLY A 118 15.20 2.75 3.48
C GLY A 118 16.11 2.50 2.26
N THR A 119 15.92 1.37 1.56
CA THR A 119 16.79 0.93 0.45
C THR A 119 16.16 1.16 -0.92
N GLY A 120 14.83 1.09 -1.06
CA GLY A 120 14.14 1.34 -2.33
C GLY A 120 13.58 2.77 -2.48
N GLY A 121 14.23 3.73 -1.80
CA GLY A 121 13.83 5.13 -1.80
C GLY A 121 13.69 5.74 -3.20
N ASP A 122 14.56 5.40 -4.15
CA ASP A 122 14.56 6.02 -5.48
C ASP A 122 13.27 5.72 -6.28
N HIS A 123 12.84 4.45 -6.33
CA HIS A 123 11.62 4.09 -7.04
C HIS A 123 10.38 4.70 -6.37
N LEU A 124 10.30 4.60 -5.04
CA LEU A 124 9.17 5.11 -4.27
C LEU A 124 9.08 6.64 -4.34
N GLN A 125 10.20 7.34 -4.29
CA GLN A 125 10.25 8.79 -4.47
C GLN A 125 9.78 9.20 -5.86
N ARG A 126 10.23 8.49 -6.92
CA ARG A 126 9.78 8.77 -8.29
C ARG A 126 8.28 8.54 -8.46
N ILE A 127 7.74 7.43 -7.98
CA ILE A 127 6.30 7.13 -8.03
C ILE A 127 5.50 8.23 -7.31
N ALA A 128 5.93 8.63 -6.12
CA ALA A 128 5.27 9.69 -5.37
C ALA A 128 5.34 11.04 -6.11
N CYS A 129 6.52 11.41 -6.63
CA CYS A 129 6.69 12.66 -7.37
C CYS A 129 5.84 12.70 -8.66
N ASP A 130 5.90 11.65 -9.48
CA ASP A 130 5.23 11.59 -10.79
C ASP A 130 3.69 11.62 -10.67
N SER A 131 3.15 11.18 -9.53
CA SER A 131 1.72 11.17 -9.22
C SER A 131 1.24 12.39 -8.42
N GLY A 132 2.14 13.26 -7.97
CA GLY A 132 1.80 14.38 -7.07
C GLY A 132 1.55 13.96 -5.61
N GLY A 133 1.95 12.74 -5.25
CA GLY A 133 1.93 12.23 -3.89
C GLY A 133 3.11 12.71 -3.04
N LYS A 134 3.33 12.01 -1.92
CA LYS A 134 4.41 12.31 -0.97
C LYS A 134 5.16 11.04 -0.63
N TYR A 135 6.47 11.14 -0.52
CA TYR A 135 7.32 10.08 -0.05
C TYR A 135 7.63 10.27 1.43
N VAL A 136 7.64 9.17 2.19
CA VAL A 136 8.12 9.18 3.56
C VAL A 136 8.82 7.89 3.92
N PHE A 137 10.00 8.01 4.52
CA PHE A 137 10.68 6.88 5.13
C PHE A 137 10.20 6.70 6.57
N ARG A 138 9.87 5.46 6.96
CA ARG A 138 9.39 5.10 8.29
C ARG A 138 10.29 4.04 8.90
N PRO A 139 11.43 4.38 9.55
CA PRO A 139 12.35 3.39 10.10
C PRO A 139 11.67 2.48 11.13
N LEU A 140 12.27 1.33 11.42
CA LEU A 140 11.88 0.54 12.60
C LEU A 140 12.09 1.40 13.85
N THR A 141 11.02 1.98 14.37
CA THR A 141 11.02 2.40 15.77
C THR A 141 10.91 1.13 16.60
N GLY A 142 11.88 0.92 17.49
CA GLY A 142 11.85 -0.15 18.49
C GLY A 142 10.59 -0.11 19.35
N PRO A 143 10.39 -1.13 20.21
CA PRO A 143 9.26 -1.18 21.14
C PRO A 143 9.16 0.07 22.02
#